data_AF-A0A418X6V2-F1
#
_entry.id   AF-A0A418X6V2-F1
#
_cell.length_a   1.000
_cell.length_b   1.000
_cell.length_c   1.000
_cell.angle_alpha   90.00
_cell.angle_beta   90.00
_cell.angle_gamma   90.00
#
_symmetry.space_group_name_H-M   'P 1'
#
loop_
_entity.id
_entity.type
_entity.pdbx_description
1 polymer ?
#
loop_
_entity_poly.entity_id
_entity_poly.type
_entity_poly.pdbx_seq_one_letter_code
_entity_poly.pdbx_strand_id
1 'polypeptide(L)'
;MTTLLEEIQEQSDRGAAIVAMAWVEESITAALEFFLHHEPNSWKRLFAGSGPLANLSSKIDLSRLLGLVTDTIRSDLHIIRDIRNEFAHQVAHKTQHTKIAFTTAHIKDKCLALKCVAHEEHSNPRVAFMRACAVLYSDFEMLQFFGQKASDGGHIFARVEREQ
;
A
#
# COMPACT_ATOMS: atom_id res chain seq x y z
N MET A 1 6.71 -14.08 6.99
CA MET A 1 7.54 -12.90 6.68
C MET A 1 8.88 -13.29 6.05
N THR A 2 9.65 -14.20 6.67
CA THR A 2 10.97 -14.63 6.15
C THR A 2 10.90 -15.27 4.77
N THR A 3 9.96 -16.19 4.55
CA THR A 3 9.73 -16.86 3.25
C THR A 3 9.39 -15.91 2.11
N LEU A 4 8.69 -14.81 2.39
CA LEU A 4 8.38 -13.80 1.37
C LEU A 4 9.62 -13.01 0.96
N LEU A 5 10.35 -12.52 1.96
CA LEU A 5 11.52 -11.69 1.70
C LEU A 5 12.57 -12.50 0.92
N GLU A 6 12.66 -13.80 1.18
CA GLU A 6 13.45 -14.76 0.40
C GLU A 6 12.94 -14.86 -1.05
N GLU A 7 11.63 -15.07 -1.25
CA GLU A 7 11.04 -15.15 -2.60
C GLU A 7 11.26 -13.87 -3.42
N ILE A 8 11.13 -12.70 -2.78
CA ILE A 8 11.37 -11.41 -3.45
C ILE A 8 12.85 -11.15 -3.68
N GLN A 9 13.73 -11.63 -2.79
CA GLN A 9 15.17 -11.45 -2.95
C GLN A 9 15.68 -12.10 -4.24
N GLU A 10 15.13 -13.23 -4.64
CA GLU A 10 15.48 -13.94 -5.88
C GLU A 10 14.93 -13.27 -7.16
N GLN A 11 13.99 -12.34 -7.03
CA GLN A 11 13.41 -11.65 -8.17
C GLN A 11 14.35 -10.59 -8.78
N SER A 12 14.19 -10.35 -10.08
CA SER A 12 14.71 -9.12 -10.71
C SER A 12 14.19 -7.87 -9.99
N ASP A 13 14.87 -6.73 -10.11
CA ASP A 13 14.41 -5.45 -9.51
C ASP A 13 12.94 -5.13 -9.86
N ARG A 14 12.56 -5.36 -11.11
CA ARG A 14 11.18 -5.22 -11.57
C ARG A 14 10.23 -6.20 -10.87
N GLY A 15 10.61 -7.48 -10.81
CA GLY A 15 9.80 -8.49 -10.13
C GLY A 15 9.61 -8.16 -8.66
N ALA A 16 10.68 -7.76 -7.98
CA ALA A 16 10.65 -7.36 -6.59
C ALA A 16 9.73 -6.14 -6.35
N ALA A 17 9.83 -5.10 -7.19
CA ALA A 17 8.98 -3.93 -7.08
C ALA A 17 7.49 -4.23 -7.28
N ILE A 18 7.15 -5.10 -8.24
CA ILE A 18 5.77 -5.46 -8.55
C ILE A 18 5.19 -6.34 -7.44
N VAL A 19 5.90 -7.39 -7.03
CA VAL A 19 5.42 -8.35 -6.02
C VAL A 19 5.28 -7.67 -4.66
N ALA A 20 6.29 -6.93 -4.21
CA ALA A 20 6.24 -6.25 -2.92
C ALA A 20 5.07 -5.26 -2.82
N MET A 21 4.82 -4.49 -3.88
CA MET A 21 3.69 -3.56 -3.89
C MET A 21 2.32 -4.22 -3.99
N ALA A 22 2.21 -5.35 -4.69
CA ALA A 22 0.95 -6.09 -4.73
C ALA A 22 0.53 -6.51 -3.32
N TRP A 23 1.49 -6.91 -2.49
CA TRP A 23 1.25 -7.33 -1.11
C TRP A 23 0.85 -6.17 -0.21
N VAL A 24 1.51 -5.02 -0.34
CA VAL A 24 1.11 -3.80 0.37
C VAL A 24 -0.30 -3.37 -0.04
N GLU A 25 -0.64 -3.45 -1.33
CA GLU A 25 -2.00 -3.13 -1.79
C GLU A 25 -3.06 -4.10 -1.24
N GLU A 26 -2.73 -5.39 -1.15
CA GLU A 26 -3.60 -6.40 -0.55
C GLU A 26 -3.85 -6.11 0.93
N SER A 27 -2.80 -5.82 1.71
CA SER A 27 -2.96 -5.53 3.15
C SER A 27 -3.72 -4.21 3.39
N ILE A 28 -3.53 -3.18 2.55
CA ILE A 28 -4.35 -1.96 2.59
C ILE A 28 -5.82 -2.30 2.33
N THR A 29 -6.09 -3.13 1.33
CA THR A 29 -7.45 -3.53 0.96
C THR A 29 -8.11 -4.28 2.11
N ALA A 30 -7.41 -5.25 2.71
CA ALA A 30 -7.88 -6.02 3.86
C ALA A 30 -8.10 -5.13 5.10
N ALA A 31 -7.20 -4.19 5.38
CA ALA A 31 -7.35 -3.24 6.48
C ALA A 31 -8.59 -2.34 6.29
N LEU A 32 -8.84 -1.86 5.07
CA LEU A 32 -10.04 -1.08 4.75
C LEU A 32 -11.31 -1.92 4.88
N GLU A 33 -11.27 -3.18 4.47
CA GLU A 33 -12.41 -4.11 4.61
C GLU A 33 -12.74 -4.41 6.07
N PHE A 34 -11.71 -4.59 6.89
CA PHE A 34 -11.86 -4.77 8.34
C PHE A 34 -12.41 -3.52 9.02
N PHE A 35 -11.86 -2.34 8.68
CA PHE A 35 -12.21 -1.09 9.33
C PHE A 35 -13.62 -0.62 8.99
N LEU A 36 -14.07 -0.83 7.76
CA LEU A 36 -15.40 -0.40 7.30
C LEU A 36 -16.50 -1.40 7.70
N HIS A 37 -17.74 -0.94 7.67
CA HIS A 37 -18.88 -1.83 7.90
C HIS A 37 -18.98 -2.87 6.76
N HIS A 38 -19.31 -4.11 7.12
CA HIS A 38 -19.34 -5.21 6.16
C HIS A 38 -20.58 -5.13 5.27
N GLU A 39 -20.40 -4.60 4.05
CA GLU A 39 -21.46 -4.41 3.06
C GLU A 39 -21.02 -4.94 1.68
N PRO A 40 -21.18 -6.25 1.39
CA PRO A 40 -20.60 -6.89 0.21
C PRO A 40 -20.97 -6.24 -1.12
N ASN A 41 -22.22 -5.78 -1.25
CA ASN A 41 -22.71 -5.14 -2.49
C ASN A 41 -22.08 -3.77 -2.71
N SER A 42 -21.97 -2.95 -1.66
CA SER A 42 -21.33 -1.65 -1.72
C SER A 42 -19.82 -1.82 -1.92
N TRP A 43 -19.20 -2.78 -1.24
CA TRP A 43 -17.79 -3.12 -1.41
C TRP A 43 -17.47 -3.45 -2.86
N LYS A 44 -18.20 -4.40 -3.47
CA LYS A 44 -18.00 -4.79 -4.87
C LYS A 44 -18.15 -3.63 -5.84
N ARG A 45 -19.12 -2.73 -5.61
CA ARG A 45 -19.36 -1.57 -6.48
C ARG A 45 -18.30 -0.49 -6.35
N LEU A 46 -17.73 -0.31 -5.15
CA LEU A 46 -16.79 0.78 -4.87
C LEU A 46 -15.33 0.37 -5.07
N PHE A 47 -14.95 -0.84 -4.64
CA PHE A 47 -13.56 -1.30 -4.54
C PHE A 47 -13.14 -2.30 -5.64
N ALA A 48 -14.04 -2.75 -6.51
CA ALA A 48 -13.72 -3.70 -7.58
C ALA A 48 -13.95 -3.12 -8.98
N GLY A 49 -13.31 -3.73 -9.98
CA GLY A 49 -13.47 -3.36 -11.40
C GLY A 49 -13.13 -1.89 -11.67
N SER A 50 -14.07 -1.15 -12.24
CA SER A 50 -13.97 0.29 -12.51
C SER A 50 -14.54 1.16 -11.37
N GLY A 51 -14.69 0.60 -10.16
CA GLY A 51 -15.15 1.33 -8.99
C GLY A 51 -14.21 2.48 -8.61
N PRO A 52 -14.74 3.55 -8.00
CA PRO A 52 -13.97 4.75 -7.67
C PRO A 52 -12.81 4.51 -6.67
N LEU A 53 -12.90 3.44 -5.86
CA LEU A 53 -11.92 3.05 -4.86
C LEU A 53 -11.14 1.78 -5.26
N ALA A 54 -11.25 1.35 -6.53
CA ALA A 54 -10.63 0.11 -6.99
C ALA A 54 -9.11 0.20 -7.14
N ASN A 55 -8.57 1.39 -7.44
CA ASN A 55 -7.15 1.58 -7.65
C ASN A 55 -6.39 1.90 -6.34
N LEU A 56 -5.10 1.53 -6.32
CA LEU A 56 -4.23 1.76 -5.16
C LEU A 56 -4.14 3.23 -4.72
N SER A 57 -4.14 4.19 -5.65
CA SER A 57 -4.11 5.62 -5.31
C SER A 57 -5.29 6.03 -4.44
N SER A 58 -6.51 5.69 -4.86
CA SER A 58 -7.75 6.00 -4.15
C SER A 58 -7.79 5.31 -2.79
N LYS A 59 -7.26 4.08 -2.68
CA LYS A 59 -7.17 3.36 -1.39
C LYS A 59 -6.21 4.07 -0.43
N ILE A 60 -5.03 4.50 -0.89
CA ILE A 60 -4.07 5.28 -0.08
C ILE A 60 -4.71 6.57 0.43
N ASP A 61 -5.40 7.31 -0.46
CA ASP A 61 -6.07 8.56 -0.10
C ASP A 61 -7.20 8.33 0.91
N LEU A 62 -8.00 7.28 0.71
CA LEU A 62 -9.06 6.90 1.65
C LEU A 62 -8.48 6.53 3.01
N SER A 63 -7.43 5.72 3.08
CA SER A 63 -6.76 5.37 4.34
C SER A 63 -6.32 6.61 5.11
N ARG A 64 -5.84 7.65 4.41
CA ARG A 64 -5.48 8.92 5.03
C ARG A 64 -6.70 9.69 5.54
N LEU A 65 -7.77 9.76 4.74
CA LEU A 65 -9.01 10.45 5.11
C LEU A 65 -9.68 9.83 6.34
N LEU A 66 -9.61 8.50 6.46
CA LEU A 66 -10.10 7.75 7.61
C LEU A 66 -9.18 7.85 8.84
N GLY A 67 -8.00 8.47 8.70
CA GLY A 67 -7.02 8.60 9.79
C GLY A 67 -6.24 7.32 10.10
N LEU A 68 -6.31 6.29 9.24
CA LEU A 68 -5.56 5.04 9.40
C LEU A 68 -4.06 5.24 9.24
N VAL A 69 -3.66 6.26 8.49
CA VAL A 69 -2.25 6.60 8.23
C VAL A 69 -2.01 8.09 8.41
N THR A 70 -0.77 8.44 8.75
CA THR A 70 -0.31 9.83 8.81
C THR A 70 0.01 10.37 7.41
N ASP A 71 0.20 11.69 7.27
CA ASP A 71 0.65 12.28 6.00
C ASP A 71 2.02 11.77 5.56
N THR A 72 2.89 11.44 6.51
CA THR A 72 4.20 10.82 6.27
C THR A 72 4.04 9.45 5.61
N ILE A 73 3.21 8.59 6.19
CA ILE A 73 2.98 7.23 5.65
C ILE A 73 2.23 7.30 4.30
N ARG A 74 1.26 8.21 4.14
CA ARG A 74 0.62 8.46 2.84
C ARG A 74 1.66 8.83 1.78
N SER A 75 2.60 9.72 2.12
CA SER A 75 3.67 10.13 1.21
C SER A 75 4.55 8.95 0.82
N ASP A 76 4.99 8.14 1.78
CA ASP A 76 5.82 6.95 1.51
C ASP A 76 5.08 5.93 0.62
N LEU A 77 3.78 5.70 0.88
CA LEU A 77 2.92 4.82 0.06
C LEU A 77 2.84 5.28 -1.40
N HIS A 78 2.74 6.59 -1.65
CA HIS A 78 2.79 7.11 -3.01
C HIS A 78 4.17 6.98 -3.65
N ILE A 79 5.25 7.17 -2.88
CA ILE A 79 6.62 6.97 -3.39
C ILE A 79 6.81 5.53 -3.86
N ILE A 80 6.46 4.52 -3.06
CA ILE A 80 6.63 3.11 -3.43
C ILE A 80 5.69 2.70 -4.58
N ARG A 81 4.46 3.25 -4.64
CA ARG A 81 3.55 3.10 -5.78
C ARG A 81 4.17 3.63 -7.06
N ASP A 82 4.74 4.83 -7.00
CA ASP A 82 5.34 5.48 -8.17
C ASP A 82 6.56 4.69 -8.67
N ILE A 83 7.43 4.22 -7.76
CA ILE A 83 8.55 3.33 -8.09
C ILE A 83 8.04 2.07 -8.82
N ARG A 84 7.01 1.40 -8.31
CA ARG A 84 6.44 0.21 -8.98
C ARG A 84 5.89 0.55 -10.35
N ASN A 85 5.19 1.68 -10.50
CA ASN A 85 4.63 2.08 -11.78
C ASN A 85 5.73 2.28 -12.83
N GLU A 86 6.85 2.88 -12.46
CA GLU A 86 8.01 2.99 -13.35
C GLU A 86 8.55 1.63 -13.80
N PHE A 87 8.68 0.66 -12.88
CA PHE A 87 9.06 -0.71 -13.22
C PHE A 87 8.02 -1.44 -14.09
N ALA A 88 6.73 -1.13 -13.93
CA ALA A 88 5.66 -1.72 -14.74
C ALA A 88 5.65 -1.16 -16.18
N HIS A 89 5.88 0.14 -16.35
CA HIS A 89 5.88 0.81 -17.65
C HIS A 89 7.06 0.44 -18.55
N GLN A 90 8.15 -0.14 -18.02
CA GLN A 90 9.27 -0.65 -18.81
C GLN A 90 8.88 -1.62 -19.93
N VAL A 91 7.80 -2.39 -19.74
CA VAL A 91 7.34 -3.37 -20.75
C VAL A 91 6.46 -2.73 -21.82
N ALA A 92 5.80 -1.61 -21.50
CA ALA A 92 4.89 -0.94 -22.41
C ALA A 92 5.64 -0.13 -23.50
N HIS A 93 6.79 0.46 -23.16
CA HIS A 93 7.62 1.22 -24.10
C HIS A 93 8.64 0.33 -24.83
N LYS A 94 8.17 -0.38 -25.87
CA LYS A 94 9.03 -1.19 -26.77
C LYS A 94 10.12 -0.38 -27.52
N THR A 95 10.05 0.95 -27.48
CA THR A 95 10.93 1.88 -28.21
C THR A 95 12.13 2.36 -27.40
N GLN A 96 12.13 2.25 -26.07
CA GLN A 96 13.25 2.66 -25.22
C GLN A 96 13.73 1.46 -24.39
N HIS A 97 14.85 0.86 -24.81
CA HIS A 97 15.48 -0.29 -24.16
C HIS A 97 16.21 0.07 -22.84
N THR A 98 15.82 1.16 -22.17
CA THR A 98 16.50 1.60 -20.95
C THR A 98 16.06 0.72 -19.79
N LYS A 99 16.89 -0.28 -19.47
CA LYS A 99 16.74 -1.12 -18.29
C LYS A 99 16.99 -0.27 -17.04
N ILE A 100 15.91 0.14 -16.38
CA ILE A 100 15.94 0.75 -15.04
C ILE A 100 16.15 -0.36 -13.98
N ALA A 101 16.85 0.03 -12.94
CA ALA A 101 17.17 -0.74 -11.74
C ALA A 101 16.92 0.13 -10.50
N PHE A 102 16.92 -0.45 -9.30
CA PHE A 102 16.83 0.34 -8.06
C PHE A 102 18.01 1.31 -7.89
N THR A 103 19.13 1.07 -8.57
CA THR A 103 20.31 1.94 -8.58
C THR A 103 20.19 3.12 -9.55
N THR A 104 19.14 3.20 -10.37
CA THR A 104 18.87 4.34 -11.24
C THR A 104 18.69 5.59 -10.39
N ALA A 105 19.38 6.69 -10.70
CA ALA A 105 19.53 7.84 -9.81
C ALA A 105 18.22 8.30 -9.14
N HIS A 106 17.17 8.58 -9.93
CA HIS A 106 15.90 9.06 -9.39
C HIS A 106 15.10 8.00 -8.64
N ILE A 107 15.24 6.72 -8.96
CA ILE A 107 14.62 5.61 -8.21
C ILE A 107 15.37 5.43 -6.88
N LYS A 108 16.70 5.44 -6.91
CA LYS A 108 17.55 5.37 -5.72
C LYS A 108 17.19 6.49 -4.75
N ASP A 109 17.09 7.72 -5.23
CA ASP A 109 16.76 8.88 -4.38
C ASP A 109 15.38 8.69 -3.72
N LYS A 110 14.38 8.22 -4.47
CA LYS A 110 13.07 7.87 -3.93
C LYS A 110 13.14 6.78 -2.86
N CYS A 111 13.87 5.69 -3.10
CA CYS A 111 14.04 4.59 -2.14
C CYS A 111 14.69 5.06 -0.84
N LEU A 112 15.71 5.91 -0.93
CA LEU A 112 16.45 6.40 0.23
C LEU A 112 15.73 7.55 0.97
N ALA A 113 14.68 8.13 0.38
CA ALA A 113 13.85 9.16 0.99
C ALA A 113 12.68 8.60 1.83
N LEU A 114 12.47 7.28 1.85
CA LEU A 114 11.35 6.63 2.55
C LEU A 114 11.48 6.82 4.07
N LYS A 115 10.51 7.51 4.66
CA LYS A 115 10.57 7.93 6.07
C LYS A 115 10.26 6.80 7.05
N CYS A 116 9.40 5.86 6.66
CA CYS A 116 9.03 4.70 7.49
C CYS A 116 10.25 3.84 7.88
N VAL A 117 11.33 3.88 7.11
CA VAL A 117 12.57 3.12 7.34
C VAL A 117 13.82 4.00 7.48
N ALA A 118 13.65 5.32 7.58
CA ALA A 118 14.79 6.26 7.62
C ALA A 118 15.73 6.01 8.81
N HIS A 119 15.20 5.53 9.93
CA HIS A 119 15.95 5.19 11.14
C HIS A 119 16.87 3.97 10.98
N GLU A 120 16.71 3.18 9.91
CA GLU A 120 17.55 2.01 9.63
C GLU A 120 18.78 2.36 8.76
N GLU A 121 18.93 3.63 8.33
CA GLU A 121 20.10 4.18 7.61
C GLU A 121 20.58 3.32 6.42
N HIS A 122 19.65 2.77 5.65
CA HIS A 122 19.98 1.90 4.52
C HIS A 122 20.78 2.64 3.43
N SER A 123 21.86 2.03 2.96
CA SER A 123 22.64 2.51 1.80
C SER A 123 22.23 1.85 0.47
N ASN A 124 21.60 0.68 0.54
CA ASN A 124 21.13 -0.06 -0.63
C ASN A 124 19.67 0.28 -0.93
N PRO A 125 19.35 0.89 -2.10
CA PRO A 125 17.99 1.33 -2.42
C PRO A 125 16.99 0.18 -2.56
N ARG A 126 17.42 -0.99 -3.06
CA ARG A 126 16.57 -2.17 -3.13
C ARG A 126 16.18 -2.64 -1.74
N VAL A 127 17.14 -2.70 -0.81
CA VAL A 127 16.88 -3.08 0.58
C VAL A 127 15.95 -2.07 1.24
N ALA A 128 16.18 -0.76 1.07
CA ALA A 128 15.31 0.29 1.62
C ALA A 128 13.85 0.16 1.13
N PHE A 129 13.66 -0.02 -0.17
CA PHE A 129 12.33 -0.23 -0.76
C PHE A 129 11.66 -1.50 -0.21
N MET A 130 12.39 -2.61 -0.18
CA MET A 130 11.88 -3.89 0.30
C MET A 130 11.50 -3.82 1.78
N ARG A 131 12.34 -3.16 2.58
CA ARG A 131 12.09 -2.95 3.99
C ARG A 131 10.86 -2.09 4.22
N ALA A 132 10.71 -1.00 3.48
CA ALA A 132 9.54 -0.14 3.56
C ALA A 132 8.24 -0.88 3.23
N CYS A 133 8.24 -1.70 2.16
CA CYS A 133 7.09 -2.52 1.83
C CYS A 133 6.75 -3.52 2.95
N ALA A 134 7.76 -4.18 3.53
CA ALA A 134 7.57 -5.13 4.62
C ALA A 134 7.03 -4.47 5.90
N VAL A 135 7.56 -3.31 6.28
CA VAL A 135 7.08 -2.52 7.44
C VAL A 135 5.63 -2.11 7.22
N LEU A 136 5.32 -1.48 6.08
CA LEU A 136 3.97 -1.02 5.79
C LEU A 136 2.97 -2.17 5.71
N TYR A 137 3.36 -3.29 5.09
CA TYR A 137 2.55 -4.51 5.09
C TYR A 137 2.22 -4.96 6.53
N SER A 138 3.23 -5.03 7.39
CA SER A 138 3.08 -5.43 8.80
C SER A 138 2.18 -4.47 9.57
N ASP A 139 2.32 -3.17 9.34
CA ASP A 139 1.51 -2.14 10.00
C ASP A 139 0.02 -2.25 9.63
N PHE A 140 -0.28 -2.47 8.35
CA PHE A 140 -1.65 -2.69 7.88
C PHE A 140 -2.24 -4.03 8.37
N GLU A 141 -1.43 -5.08 8.46
CA GLU A 141 -1.85 -6.34 9.10
C GLU A 141 -2.16 -6.13 10.58
N MET A 142 -1.31 -5.39 11.32
CA MET A 142 -1.56 -5.09 12.74
C MET A 142 -2.86 -4.32 12.96
N LEU A 143 -3.24 -3.42 12.03
CA LEU A 143 -4.54 -2.75 12.08
C LEU A 143 -5.72 -3.74 12.00
N GLN A 144 -5.58 -4.87 11.31
CA GLN A 144 -6.63 -5.90 11.27
C GLN A 144 -6.76 -6.66 12.60
N PHE A 145 -5.66 -6.85 13.33
CA PHE A 145 -5.66 -7.58 14.60
C PHE A 145 -6.05 -6.70 15.80
N PHE A 146 -5.66 -5.44 15.79
CA PHE A 146 -5.78 -4.54 16.95
C PHE A 146 -6.59 -3.28 16.68
N GLY A 147 -7.06 -3.07 15.45
CA GLY A 147 -7.84 -1.90 15.07
C GLY A 147 -9.27 -1.94 15.62
N GLN A 148 -9.87 -0.76 15.70
CA GLN A 148 -11.31 -0.59 15.97
C GLN A 148 -12.05 -0.36 14.67
N LYS A 149 -13.31 -0.79 14.59
CA LYS A 149 -14.12 -0.57 13.40
C LYS A 149 -14.64 0.86 13.37
N ALA A 150 -14.85 1.40 12.19
CA ALA A 150 -15.52 2.68 12.00
C ALA A 150 -16.92 2.71 12.66
N SER A 151 -17.60 1.57 12.73
CA SER A 151 -18.88 1.42 13.43
C SER A 151 -18.78 1.79 14.91
N ASP A 152 -17.63 1.63 15.53
CA ASP A 152 -17.49 1.79 16.98
C ASP A 152 -17.43 3.28 17.39
N GLY A 153 -17.25 4.20 16.44
CA GLY A 153 -17.19 5.65 16.67
C GLY A 153 -18.55 6.36 16.83
N GLY A 154 -19.66 5.68 16.52
CA GLY A 154 -21.02 6.21 16.70
C GLY A 154 -21.92 6.03 15.47
N HIS A 155 -23.23 5.98 15.73
CA HIS A 155 -24.25 5.71 14.72
C HIS A 155 -25.36 6.76 14.74
N ILE A 156 -25.91 7.05 13.56
CA ILE A 156 -27.16 7.81 13.42
C ILE A 156 -28.29 6.79 13.32
N PHE A 157 -29.07 6.68 14.40
CA PHE A 157 -30.24 5.80 14.47
C PHE A 157 -31.51 6.54 14.06
N ALA A 158 -32.41 5.83 13.36
CA ALA A 158 -33.78 6.28 13.19
C ALA A 158 -34.47 6.36 14.55
N ARG A 159 -35.46 7.27 14.69
CA ARG A 159 -36.16 7.46 15.97
C ARG A 159 -36.81 6.17 16.48
N VAL A 160 -37.38 5.36 15.58
CA VAL A 160 -38.00 4.06 15.90
C VAL A 160 -37.01 3.03 16.43
N GLU A 161 -35.71 3.18 16.15
CA GLU A 161 -34.65 2.27 16.62
C GLU A 161 -34.13 2.66 18.01
N ARG A 162 -34.46 3.85 18.52
CA ARG A 162 -34.07 4.30 19.87
C ARG A 162 -35.09 3.92 20.96
N GLU A 163 -36.27 3.45 20.55
CA GLU A 163 -37.38 3.13 21.46
C GLU A 163 -37.47 1.62 21.76
N GLN A 164 -36.46 0.84 21.36
CA GLN A 164 -36.28 -0.59 21.66
C GLN A 164 -35.12 -0.85 22.61
#